data_AF-A0A7C6N565-F1
#
_entry.id   AF-A0A7C6N565-F1
#
_cell.length_a   1.000
_cell.length_b   1.000
_cell.length_c   1.000
_cell.angle_alpha   90.00
_cell.angle_beta   90.00
_cell.angle_gamma   90.00
#
_symmetry.space_group_name_H-M   'P 1'
#
loop_
_entity.id
_entity.type
_entity.pdbx_description
1 polymer ?
#
loop_
_entity_poly.entity_id
_entity_poly.type
_entity_poly.pdbx_seq_one_letter_code
_entity_poly.pdbx_strand_id
1 'polypeptide(L)' 'IKYFKLAEEKAPYDTIVISNIAYLSKVTGDIETALEYYEKLKLYGNEEEKDFAGEQIRTLSAE' A
#
# COMPACT_ATOMS: atom_id res chain seq x y z
N ILE A 1 1.15 -10.83 5.76
CA ILE A 1 0.58 -9.57 6.31
C ILE A 1 0.83 -9.39 7.82
N LYS A 2 0.57 -10.37 8.71
CA LYS A 2 0.67 -10.20 10.19
C LYS A 2 1.88 -9.38 10.69
N TYR A 3 3.09 -9.73 10.27
CA TYR A 3 4.31 -9.05 10.74
C TYR A 3 4.44 -7.61 10.21
N PHE A 4 3.95 -7.33 9.00
CA PHE A 4 3.93 -5.97 8.48
C PHE A 4 2.92 -5.09 9.22
N LYS A 5 1.75 -5.63 9.64
CA LYS A 5 0.82 -4.88 10.50
C LYS A 5 1.43 -4.52 11.86
N LEU A 6 2.16 -5.45 12.47
CA LEU A 6 2.92 -5.16 13.70
C LEU A 6 4.01 -4.10 13.46
N ALA A 7 4.64 -4.08 12.29
CA ALA A 7 5.62 -3.05 11.94
C ALA A 7 4.95 -1.68 11.73
N GLU A 8 3.78 -1.63 11.08
CA GLU A 8 3.00 -0.40 10.89
C GLU A 8 2.60 0.22 12.23
N GLU A 9 2.21 -0.59 13.22
CA GLU A 9 1.92 -0.10 14.58
C GLU A 9 3.11 0.62 15.23
N LYS A 10 4.34 0.26 14.87
CA LYS A 10 5.57 0.88 15.39
C LYS A 10 6.06 2.05 14.54
N ALA A 11 5.83 1.97 13.22
CA ALA A 11 6.28 2.94 12.24
C ALA A 11 5.16 3.17 11.20
N PRO A 12 4.12 3.97 11.54
CA PRO A 12 2.90 4.07 10.73
C PRO A 12 3.09 4.78 9.38
N TYR A 13 4.24 5.42 9.18
CA TYR A 13 4.58 6.16 7.95
C TYR A 13 5.77 5.55 7.20
N ASP A 14 6.24 4.37 7.62
CA ASP A 14 7.30 3.67 6.90
C ASP A 14 6.77 3.18 5.55
N THR A 15 7.26 3.80 4.47
CA THR A 15 6.75 3.57 3.12
C THR A 15 7.07 2.16 2.62
N ILE A 16 8.14 1.52 3.13
CA ILE A 16 8.48 0.13 2.83
C ILE A 16 7.45 -0.80 3.47
N VAL A 17 7.06 -0.55 4.72
CA VAL A 17 6.02 -1.33 5.40
C VAL A 17 4.67 -1.16 4.69
N ILE A 18 4.28 0.09 4.42
CA ILE A 18 3.02 0.43 3.73
C ILE A 18 2.96 -0.25 2.36
N SER A 19 4.01 -0.11 1.54
CA SER A 19 4.07 -0.70 0.19
C SER A 19 3.97 -2.23 0.22
N ASN A 20 4.64 -2.88 1.17
CA ASN A 20 4.55 -4.33 1.33
C ASN A 20 3.15 -4.79 1.76
N ILE A 21 2.44 -4.04 2.61
CA ILE A 21 1.05 -4.37 2.95
C ILE A 21 0.13 -4.20 1.74
N ALA A 22 0.26 -3.11 0.99
CA ALA A 22 -0.53 -2.88 -0.22
C ALA A 22 -0.36 -4.02 -1.23
N TYR A 23 0.90 -4.36 -1.55
CA TYR A 23 1.23 -5.41 -2.50
C TYR A 23 0.75 -6.79 -2.04
N LEU A 24 0.98 -7.15 -0.77
CA LEU A 24 0.53 -8.45 -0.27
C LEU A 24 -0.99 -8.55 -0.28
N SER A 25 -1.70 -7.49 0.10
CA SER A 25 -3.17 -7.46 0.10
C SER A 25 -3.71 -7.68 -1.32
N LYS A 26 -3.12 -6.98 -2.31
CA LYS A 26 -3.42 -7.16 -3.74
C LYS A 26 -3.27 -8.61 -4.18
N VAL A 27 -2.11 -9.25 -3.96
CA VAL A 27 -1.88 -10.63 -4.45
C VAL A 27 -2.69 -11.68 -3.69
N THR A 28 -3.18 -11.35 -2.50
CA THR A 28 -4.11 -12.21 -1.74
C THR A 28 -5.59 -11.97 -2.07
N GLY A 29 -5.90 -11.01 -2.95
CA GLY A 29 -7.27 -10.67 -3.36
C GLY A 29 -8.02 -9.75 -2.40
N ASP A 30 -7.35 -9.23 -1.37
CA ASP A 30 -7.90 -8.21 -0.47
C ASP A 30 -7.72 -6.82 -1.10
N ILE A 31 -8.56 -6.53 -2.09
CA ILE A 31 -8.45 -5.32 -2.92
C ILE A 31 -8.76 -4.06 -2.11
N GLU A 32 -9.69 -4.12 -1.17
CA GLU A 32 -10.04 -3.00 -0.28
C GLU A 32 -8.83 -2.57 0.54
N THR A 33 -8.16 -3.52 1.21
CA THR A 33 -6.93 -3.22 1.96
C THR A 33 -5.81 -2.77 1.03
N ALA A 34 -5.68 -3.35 -0.17
CA ALA A 34 -4.68 -2.91 -1.13
C ALA A 34 -4.84 -1.43 -1.49
N LEU A 35 -6.07 -1.01 -1.82
CA LEU A 35 -6.39 0.37 -2.16
C LEU A 35 -6.13 1.32 -0.98
N GLU A 36 -6.52 0.96 0.24
CA GLU A 36 -6.25 1.76 1.44
C GLU A 36 -4.74 2.03 1.60
N TYR A 37 -3.92 1.00 1.48
CA TYR A 37 -2.48 1.14 1.68
C TYR A 37 -1.76 1.78 0.50
N TYR A 38 -2.26 1.65 -0.74
CA TYR A 38 -1.75 2.44 -1.84
C TYR A 38 -2.08 3.93 -1.69
N GLU A 39 -3.25 4.29 -1.14
CA GLU A 39 -3.55 5.70 -0.82
C GLU A 39 -2.66 6.23 0.32
N LYS A 40 -2.38 5.42 1.34
CA LYS A 40 -1.35 5.75 2.35
C LYS A 40 0.03 5.96 1.72
N LEU A 41 0.42 5.13 0.74
CA LEU A 41 1.69 5.27 0.04
C LEU A 41 1.75 6.57 -0.77
N LYS A 42 0.65 7.01 -1.39
CA LYS A 42 0.55 8.33 -2.02
C LYS A 42 0.70 9.50 -1.04
N LEU A 43 0.28 9.31 0.21
CA LEU A 43 0.35 10.35 1.23
C LEU A 43 1.76 10.52 1.80
N TYR A 44 2.47 9.41 2.06
CA TYR A 44 3.75 9.42 2.78
C TYR A 44 4.98 9.13 1.91
N GLY A 45 4.79 8.63 0.69
CA GLY A 45 5.85 8.28 -0.24
C GLY A 45 6.59 9.48 -0.83
N ASN A 46 7.75 9.21 -1.42
CA ASN A 46 8.40 10.12 -2.35
C ASN A 46 7.67 10.14 -3.71
N GLU A 47 8.12 10.97 -4.65
CA GLU A 47 7.43 11.13 -5.95
C GLU A 47 7.33 9.83 -6.76
N GLU A 48 8.38 8.99 -6.77
CA GLU A 48 8.36 7.69 -7.45
C GLU A 48 7.35 6.73 -6.80
N GLU A 49 7.32 6.68 -5.47
CA GLU A 49 6.37 5.85 -4.72
C GLU A 49 4.91 6.32 -4.92
N LYS A 50 4.68 7.62 -5.03
CA LYS A 50 3.37 8.21 -5.32
C LYS A 50 2.89 7.86 -6.71
N ASP A 51 3.76 7.99 -7.72
CA ASP A 51 3.43 7.64 -9.10
C ASP A 51 3.10 6.15 -9.21
N PHE A 52 3.93 5.29 -8.61
CA PHE A 52 3.68 3.86 -8.54
C PHE A 52 2.34 3.54 -7.87
N ALA A 53 2.06 4.10 -6.69
CA ALA A 53 0.81 3.87 -6.00
C ALA A 53 -0.41 4.37 -6.80
N GLY A 54 -0.28 5.51 -7.50
CA GLY A 54 -1.31 6.02 -8.40
C GLY A 54 -1.59 5.09 -9.58
N GLU A 55 -0.57 4.45 -10.15
CA GLU A 55 -0.76 3.40 -11.16
C GLU A 55 -1.50 2.19 -10.59
N GLN A 56 -1.11 1.69 -9.42
CA GLN A 56 -1.76 0.53 -8.80
C GLN A 56 -3.24 0.79 -8.49
N ILE A 57 -3.57 1.97 -7.95
CA ILE A 57 -4.97 2.35 -7.66
C ILE A 57 -5.80 2.38 -8.94
N ARG A 58 -5.26 2.93 -10.04
CA ARG A 58 -5.96 2.97 -11.34
C ARG A 58 -6.21 1.57 -11.89
N THR A 59 -5.23 0.67 -11.78
CA THR A 59 -5.40 -0.72 -12.22
C THR A 59 -6.47 -1.44 -11.41
N LEU A 60 -6.41 -1.35 -10.08
CA LEU A 60 -7.33 -2.07 -9.19
C LEU A 60 -8.76 -1.53 -9.24
N SER A 61 -8.94 -0.24 -9.52
CA SER A 61 -10.27 0.37 -9.62
C SER A 61 -10.95 0.12 -10.98
N ALA A 62 -10.25 -0.49 -11.94
CA ALA A 62 -10.76 -0.77 -13.28
C ALA A 62 -11.23 -2.22 -13.48
N GLU A 63 -11.02 -3.08 -12.48
CA GLU A 63 -11.47 -4.48 -12.43
C GLU A 63 -12.87 -4.61 -11.79
#